data_AF-A0A950Q450-F1
#
_entry.id   AF-A0A950Q450-F1
#
_cell.length_a   1.000
_cell.length_b   1.000
_cell.length_c   1.000
_cell.angle_alpha   90.00
_cell.angle_beta   90.00
_cell.angle_gamma   90.00
#
_symmetry.space_group_name_H-M   'P 1'
#
loop_
_entity.id
_entity.type
_entity.pdbx_description
1 polymer ?
#
loop_
_entity_poly.entity_id
_entity_poly.type
_entity_poly.pdbx_seq_one_letter_code
_entity_poly.pdbx_strand_id
1 'polypeptide(L)' 'EGAKTIIHLASSPDVATISGKYFYKCKLDEPTAAAQSDRDAERLWTISRELSGVG' A
#
# COMPACT_ATOMS: atom_id res chain seq x y z
N GLU A 1 16.15 11.59 6.24
CA GLU A 1 14.72 11.94 6.30
C GLU A 1 13.84 10.89 5.60
N GLY A 2 13.58 9.74 6.24
CA GLY A 2 12.83 8.64 5.63
C GLY A 2 11.33 8.58 5.99
N ALA A 3 10.95 9.09 7.16
CA ALA A 3 9.59 8.93 7.70
C ALA A 3 8.56 9.97 7.22
N LYS A 4 8.97 10.97 6.43
CA LYS A 4 8.11 12.11 6.04
C LYS A 4 6.81 11.68 5.37
N THR A 5 6.89 10.75 4.40
CA THR A 5 5.71 10.24 3.70
C THR A 5 4.75 9.53 4.64
N ILE A 6 5.27 8.76 5.60
CA ILE A 6 4.46 8.01 6.58
C ILE A 6 3.72 8.99 7.50
N ILE A 7 4.43 10.00 8.02
CA ILE A 7 3.83 11.02 8.88
C ILE A 7 2.74 11.79 8.12
N HIS A 8 2.98 12.14 6.86
CA HIS A 8 1.99 12.81 6.01
C HIS A 8 0.73 11.95 5.82
N LEU A 9 0.88 10.68 5.45
CA LEU A 9 -0.27 9.77 5.27
C LEU A 9 -1.05 9.49 6.56
N ALA A 10 -0.36 9.45 7.70
CA ALA A 10 -1.01 9.16 8.97
C ALA A 10 -1.74 10.35 9.59
N SER A 11 -1.35 11.60 9.27
CA SER A 11 -1.81 12.79 10.00
C SER A 11 -2.33 13.95 9.15
N SER A 12 -2.06 13.98 7.84
CA SER A 12 -2.48 15.11 7.00
C SER A 12 -3.96 15.01 6.63
N PRO A 13 -4.75 16.08 6.86
CA PRO A 13 -6.14 16.15 6.40
C PRO A 13 -6.27 16.03 4.88
N ASP A 14 -5.26 16.47 4.13
CA ASP A 14 -5.27 16.53 2.67
C ASP A 14 -5.38 15.15 2.00
N VAL A 15 -4.98 14.10 2.72
CA VAL A 15 -5.02 12.71 2.23
C VAL A 15 -5.96 11.82 3.05
N ALA A 16 -6.71 12.39 4.00
CA ALA A 16 -7.56 11.64 4.92
C ALA A 16 -8.68 10.84 4.21
N THR A 17 -9.13 11.30 3.03
CA THR A 17 -10.17 10.63 2.23
C THR A 17 -9.61 9.78 1.09
N ILE A 18 -8.29 9.69 0.94
CA ILE A 18 -7.64 8.95 -0.16
C ILE A 18 -7.28 7.55 0.32
N SER A 19 -7.78 6.53 -0.36
CA SER A 19 -7.47 5.12 -0.09
C SER A 19 -7.05 4.39 -1.38
N GLY A 20 -6.29 3.30 -1.21
CA GLY A 20 -5.85 2.44 -2.31
C GLY A 20 -4.85 3.08 -3.28
N LYS A 21 -4.18 4.17 -2.88
CA LYS A 21 -3.17 4.85 -3.70
C LYS A 21 -1.78 4.65 -3.15
N TYR A 22 -0.80 4.67 -4.05
CA TYR A 22 0.62 4.62 -3.73
C TYR A 22 1.20 6.03 -3.65
N PHE A 23 2.05 6.27 -2.65
CA PHE A 23 2.69 7.56 -2.42
C PHE A 23 4.21 7.43 -2.33
N TYR A 24 4.92 8.30 -3.04
CA TYR A 24 6.36 8.44 -2.97
C TYR A 24 6.73 9.91 -2.76
N LYS A 25 7.60 10.19 -1.77
CA LYS A 25 7.99 11.56 -1.37
C LYS A 25 6.79 12.50 -1.14
N CYS A 26 5.79 12.03 -0.40
CA CYS A 26 4.54 12.74 -0.11
C CYS A 26 3.69 13.12 -1.35
N LYS A 27 3.85 12.42 -2.48
CA LYS A 27 3.05 12.63 -3.70
C LYS A 27 2.49 11.31 -4.20
N LEU A 28 1.36 11.37 -4.90
CA LEU A 28 0.83 10.23 -5.65
C LEU A 28 1.83 9.82 -6.72
N ASP A 29 2.09 8.52 -6.80
CA ASP A 29 2.97 7.94 -7.80
C ASP A 29 2.36 6.61 -8.30
N GLU A 30 2.75 6.20 -9.50
CA GLU A 30 2.25 4.97 -10.09
C GLU A 30 3.19 3.80 -9.77
N PRO A 31 2.70 2.74 -9.10
CA PRO A 31 3.51 1.56 -8.84
C PRO A 31 3.72 0.75 -10.12
N THR A 32 4.67 -0.19 -10.10
CA THR A 32 4.95 -1.03 -11.26
C THR A 32 3.73 -1.87 -11.68
N ALA A 33 3.66 -2.27 -12.95
CA ALA A 33 2.55 -3.10 -13.46
C ALA A 33 2.38 -4.41 -12.65
N ALA A 34 3.49 -5.02 -12.22
CA ALA A 34 3.44 -6.21 -11.37
C ALA A 34 2.79 -5.94 -10.00
N ALA A 35 3.01 -4.75 -9.43
CA ALA A 35 2.41 -4.34 -8.16
C ALA A 35 0.93 -3.93 -8.28
N GLN A 36 0.41 -3.82 -9.51
CA GLN A 36 -0.99 -3.53 -9.81
C GLN A 36 -1.79 -4.80 -10.20
N SER A 37 -1.18 -5.99 -10.11
CA SER A 37 -1.80 -7.25 -10.50
C SER A 37 -2.71 -7.80 -9.39
N ASP A 38 -4.03 -7.66 -9.56
CA ASP A 38 -5.03 -8.19 -8.61
C ASP A 38 -4.90 -9.71 -8.42
N ARG A 39 -4.65 -10.43 -9.51
CA ARG A 39 -4.44 -11.89 -9.49
C ARG A 39 -3.27 -12.28 -8.59
N ASP A 40 -2.15 -11.56 -8.71
CA ASP A 40 -0.97 -11.88 -7.92
C ASP A 40 -1.15 -11.45 -6.46
N ALA A 41 -1.90 -10.36 -6.20
CA ALA A 41 -2.30 -9.94 -4.86
C ALA A 41 -3.19 -10.99 -4.16
N GLU A 42 -4.21 -11.52 -4.83
CA GLU A 42 -5.09 -12.58 -4.30
C GLU A 42 -4.31 -13.86 -3.97
N ARG A 43 -3.42 -14.27 -4.89
CA ARG A 43 -2.57 -15.45 -4.70
C ARG A 43 -1.63 -15.25 -3.50
N LEU A 44 -1.00 -14.08 -3.39
CA LEU A 44 -0.10 -13.76 -2.30
C LEU A 44 -0.82 -13.77 -0.94
N TRP A 45 -2.01 -13.18 -0.87
CA TRP A 45 -2.82 -13.15 0.34
C TRP A 45 -3.20 -14.56 0.81
N THR A 46 -3.63 -15.42 -0.12
CA THR A 46 -4.01 -16.81 0.19
C THR A 46 -2.84 -17.57 0.80
N ILE A 47 -1.67 -17.56 0.14
CA ILE A 47 -0.46 -18.23 0.64
C ILE A 47 -0.01 -17.65 1.99
N SER A 48 -0.03 -16.32 2.14
CA SER A 48 0.42 -15.65 3.36
C SER A 48 -0.47 -15.97 4.56
N ARG A 49 -1.79 -16.07 4.36
CA ARG A 49 -2.73 -16.48 5.41
C ARG A 49 -2.47 -17.90 5.89
N GLU A 50 -2.27 -18.83 4.96
CA GLU A 50 -1.92 -20.23 5.28
C GLU A 50 -0.61 -20.31 6.07
N LEU A 51 0.42 -19.57 5.65
CA LEU A 51 1.73 -19.57 6.31
C LEU A 51 1.71 -18.94 7.72
N SER A 52 0.86 -17.94 7.94
CA SER A 52 0.75 -17.22 9.22
C SER A 52 -0.26 -17.84 10.19
N GLY A 53 -0.98 -18.89 9.76
CA GLY A 53 -1.98 -19.56 10.61
C GLY A 53 -3.22 -18.71 10.88
N VAL A 54 -3.46 -17.68 10.07
CA VAL A 54 -4.64 -16.79 10.16
C VAL A 54 -5.71 -17.15 9.11
N GLY A 55 -5.67 -18.39 8.62
CA GLY A 55 -6.58 -18.97 7.63
C GLY A 55 -7.71 -19.76 8.25
#